data_AF-A0A1R3V3P6-F1
#
_entry.id   AF-A0A1R3V3P6-F1
#
_cell.length_a   1.000
_cell.length_b   1.000
_cell.length_c   1.000
_cell.angle_alpha   90.00
_cell.angle_beta   90.00
_cell.angle_gamma   90.00
#
_symmetry.space_group_name_H-M   'P 1'
#
loop_
_entity.id
_entity.type
_entity.pdbx_description
1 polymer ?
#
loop_
_entity_poly.entity_id
_entity_poly.type
_entity_poly.pdbx_seq_one_letter_code
_entity_poly.pdbx_strand_id
1 'polypeptide(L)'
;MRSSPLDIVAAIGLAIGGAFGLAGTFVESAELRETLWTIDGVALVVAAALLTMKYQRQGNDCVAAGFLTFVAGESLLLSGNAAGLEASVPSYAGGISLWAASLVMVSAPKTFALWMRLTAVVAAVLFTVSAGMILWGAPLLPTSSPLPVAGYPFLVLTFIGWIWTLLKPGR
;
A
#
# COMPACT_ATOMS: atom_id res chain seq x y z
N MET A 1 2.29 18.10 20.45
CA MET A 1 3.65 17.51 20.22
C MET A 1 4.02 17.66 18.76
N ARG A 2 5.26 18.05 18.44
CA ARG A 2 5.78 18.11 17.06
C ARG A 2 5.93 16.69 16.52
N SER A 3 5.68 16.50 15.22
CA SER A 3 5.95 15.24 14.54
C SER A 3 7.40 14.82 14.75
N SER A 4 7.61 13.55 15.11
CA SER A 4 8.96 13.02 15.28
C SER A 4 9.65 12.87 13.91
N PRO A 5 10.99 12.77 13.86
CA PRO A 5 11.69 12.44 12.61
C PRO A 5 11.15 11.17 11.94
N LEU A 6 10.75 10.17 12.74
CA LEU A 6 10.11 8.95 12.25
C LEU A 6 8.79 9.26 11.54
N ASP A 7 7.93 10.09 12.14
CA ASP A 7 6.64 10.47 11.54
C ASP A 7 6.83 11.20 10.22
N ILE A 8 7.83 12.08 10.14
CA ILE A 8 8.15 12.83 8.94
C ILE A 8 8.63 11.89 7.83
N VAL A 9 9.58 10.99 8.13
CA VAL A 9 10.11 10.05 7.13
C VAL A 9 9.02 9.09 6.64
N ALA A 10 8.20 8.56 7.56
CA ALA A 10 7.07 7.71 7.18
C ALA A 10 6.04 8.46 6.33
N ALA A 11 5.72 9.71 6.66
CA ALA A 11 4.80 10.54 5.87
C ALA A 11 5.34 10.83 4.46
N ILE A 12 6.64 11.14 4.34
CA ILE A 12 7.30 11.34 3.04
C ILE A 12 7.27 10.04 2.23
N GLY A 13 7.60 8.90 2.84
CA GLY A 13 7.57 7.60 2.17
C GLY A 13 6.17 7.24 1.66
N LEU A 14 5.12 7.47 2.45
CA LEU A 14 3.74 7.29 1.99
C LEU A 14 3.36 8.22 0.84
N ALA A 15 3.83 9.47 0.86
CA ALA A 15 3.54 10.45 -0.19
C ALA A 15 4.23 10.09 -1.50
N ILE A 16 5.52 9.72 -1.45
CA ILE A 16 6.28 9.22 -2.61
C ILE A 16 5.63 7.95 -3.14
N GLY A 17 5.36 6.99 -2.25
CA GLY A 17 4.71 5.72 -2.58
C GLY A 17 3.37 5.92 -3.32
N GLY A 18 2.46 6.70 -2.74
CA GLY A 18 1.16 6.95 -3.35
C GLY A 18 1.25 7.68 -4.70
N ALA A 19 2.13 8.68 -4.82
CA ALA A 19 2.26 9.46 -6.04
C ALA A 19 2.90 8.66 -7.19
N PHE A 20 4.02 7.99 -6.91
CA PHE A 20 4.78 7.25 -7.92
C PHE A 20 4.06 5.96 -8.32
N GLY A 21 3.36 5.29 -7.40
CA GLY A 21 2.55 4.12 -7.73
C GLY A 21 1.38 4.42 -8.66
N LEU A 22 0.67 5.53 -8.42
CA LEU A 22 -0.35 5.99 -9.36
C LEU A 22 0.27 6.39 -10.70
N ALA A 23 1.34 7.18 -10.68
CA ALA A 23 2.00 7.61 -11.93
C ALA A 23 2.46 6.41 -12.77
N GLY A 24 3.08 5.40 -12.15
CA GLY A 24 3.50 4.17 -12.82
C GLY A 24 2.32 3.38 -13.41
N THR A 25 1.17 3.39 -12.73
CA THR A 25 -0.02 2.68 -13.22
C THR A 25 -0.59 3.28 -14.51
N PHE A 26 -0.43 4.58 -14.74
CA PHE A 26 -1.05 5.29 -15.87
C PHE A 26 -0.07 5.69 -16.99
N VAL A 27 1.23 5.43 -16.82
CA VAL A 27 2.21 5.70 -17.87
C VAL A 27 2.29 4.55 -18.87
N GLU A 28 2.47 4.88 -20.15
CA GLU A 28 2.49 3.89 -21.23
C GLU A 28 3.87 3.22 -21.40
N SER A 29 4.96 3.94 -21.12
CA SER A 29 6.33 3.40 -21.21
C SER A 29 6.56 2.35 -20.12
N ALA A 30 6.99 1.15 -20.55
CA ALA A 30 7.30 0.06 -19.64
C ALA A 30 8.47 0.41 -18.71
N GLU A 31 9.53 0.98 -19.27
CA GLU A 31 10.75 1.34 -18.53
C GLU A 31 10.44 2.40 -17.46
N LEU A 32 9.63 3.41 -17.82
CA LEU A 32 9.24 4.45 -16.89
C LEU A 32 8.30 3.90 -15.82
N ARG A 33 7.32 3.05 -16.19
CA ARG A 33 6.44 2.38 -15.23
C ARG A 33 7.21 1.57 -14.20
N GLU A 34 8.12 0.71 -14.63
CA GLU A 34 8.91 -0.15 -13.76
C GLU A 34 9.82 0.66 -12.83
N THR A 35 10.36 1.77 -13.34
CA THR A 35 11.16 2.72 -12.55
C THR A 35 10.29 3.40 -11.47
N LEU A 36 9.13 3.95 -11.85
CA LEU A 36 8.21 4.58 -10.93
C LEU A 36 7.72 3.59 -9.87
N TRP A 37 7.42 2.36 -10.29
CA TRP A 37 7.01 1.30 -9.37
C TRP A 37 8.08 0.87 -8.39
N THR A 38 9.34 0.87 -8.83
CA THR A 38 10.48 0.58 -7.95
C THR A 38 10.67 1.69 -6.91
N ILE A 39 10.53 2.96 -7.31
CA ILE A 39 10.61 4.10 -6.39
C ILE A 39 9.48 4.02 -5.35
N ASP A 40 8.26 3.73 -5.79
CA ASP A 40 7.13 3.63 -4.89
C ASP A 40 7.31 2.50 -3.87
N GLY A 41 7.68 1.30 -4.33
CA GLY A 41 7.76 0.12 -3.46
C GLY A 41 8.81 0.29 -2.37
N VAL A 42 9.97 0.88 -2.72
CA VAL A 42 11.01 1.21 -1.72
C VAL A 42 10.48 2.21 -0.70
N ALA A 43 9.80 3.26 -1.14
CA ALA A 43 9.26 4.29 -0.25
C ALA A 43 8.18 3.72 0.70
N LEU A 44 7.32 2.85 0.18
CA LEU A 44 6.26 2.18 0.95
C LEU A 44 6.82 1.15 1.94
N VAL A 45 7.82 0.36 1.57
CA VAL A 45 8.53 -0.55 2.49
C VAL A 45 9.12 0.23 3.67
N VAL A 46 9.82 1.33 3.39
CA VAL A 46 10.43 2.17 4.44
C VAL A 46 9.35 2.76 5.35
N ALA A 47 8.30 3.33 4.78
CA ALA A 47 7.21 3.93 5.55
C ALA A 47 6.51 2.90 6.44
N ALA A 48 6.12 1.75 5.89
CA ALA A 48 5.42 0.70 6.64
C ALA A 48 6.30 0.08 7.72
N ALA A 49 7.61 -0.08 7.50
CA ALA A 49 8.53 -0.55 8.53
C ALA A 49 8.60 0.43 9.72
N LEU A 50 8.68 1.74 9.45
CA LEU A 50 8.68 2.76 10.50
C LEU A 50 7.34 2.80 11.26
N LEU A 51 6.22 2.64 10.56
CA LEU A 51 4.89 2.59 11.17
C LEU A 51 4.68 1.33 12.02
N THR A 52 5.23 0.20 11.58
CA THR A 52 5.29 -1.03 12.39
C THR A 52 5.94 -0.75 13.73
N MET A 53 7.16 -0.19 13.72
CA MET A 53 7.89 0.14 14.95
C MET A 53 7.15 1.15 15.82
N LYS A 54 6.53 2.16 15.22
CA LYS A 54 5.75 3.18 15.95
C LYS A 54 4.58 2.54 16.68
N TYR A 55 3.72 1.80 15.99
CA TYR A 55 2.50 1.27 16.58
C TYR A 55 2.78 0.13 17.55
N GLN A 56 3.85 -0.65 17.35
CA GLN A 56 4.31 -1.63 18.33
C GLN A 56 4.73 -0.93 19.64
N ARG A 57 5.51 0.16 19.56
CA ARG A 57 5.91 0.94 20.76
C ARG A 57 4.73 1.60 21.48
N GLN A 58 3.60 1.78 20.77
CA GLN A 58 2.35 2.29 21.35
C GLN A 58 1.45 1.18 21.90
N GLY A 59 1.88 -0.08 21.89
CA GLY A 59 1.09 -1.23 22.35
C GLY A 59 -0.08 -1.57 21.42
N ASN A 60 -0.02 -1.14 20.15
CA ASN A 60 -1.06 -1.40 19.17
C ASN A 60 -0.64 -2.50 18.20
N ASP A 61 -0.58 -3.72 18.73
CA ASP A 61 0.02 -4.88 18.07
C ASP A 61 -0.70 -5.25 16.77
N CYS A 62 -2.02 -5.12 16.71
CA CYS A 62 -2.79 -5.44 15.50
C CYS A 62 -2.48 -4.47 14.36
N VAL A 63 -2.37 -3.17 14.65
CA VAL A 63 -1.98 -2.17 13.63
C VAL A 63 -0.52 -2.37 13.23
N ALA A 64 0.38 -2.63 14.20
CA ALA A 64 1.78 -2.90 13.92
C ALA A 64 1.96 -4.12 13.01
N ALA A 65 1.28 -5.23 13.34
CA ALA A 65 1.25 -6.43 12.51
C ALA A 65 0.67 -6.14 11.12
N GLY A 66 -0.37 -5.30 11.02
CA GLY A 66 -0.92 -4.86 9.75
C GLY A 66 0.11 -4.14 8.87
N PHE A 67 0.89 -3.21 9.43
CA PHE A 67 1.98 -2.57 8.68
C PHE A 67 3.12 -3.52 8.34
N LEU A 68 3.43 -4.49 9.21
CA LEU A 68 4.43 -5.52 8.90
C LEU A 68 3.97 -6.42 7.74
N THR A 69 2.70 -6.79 7.71
CA THR A 69 2.08 -7.50 6.57
C THR A 69 2.12 -6.63 5.31
N PHE A 70 1.95 -5.31 5.43
CA PHE A 70 2.11 -4.39 4.31
C PHE A 70 3.52 -4.44 3.74
N VAL A 71 4.56 -4.40 4.59
CA VAL A 71 5.97 -4.53 4.18
C VAL A 71 6.19 -5.82 3.39
N ALA A 72 5.66 -6.95 3.87
CA ALA A 72 5.77 -8.24 3.18
C ALA A 72 5.08 -8.21 1.81
N GLY A 73 3.87 -7.64 1.74
CA GLY A 73 3.15 -7.44 0.49
C GLY A 73 3.93 -6.59 -0.50
N GLU A 74 4.31 -5.38 -0.08
CA GLU A 74 5.07 -4.43 -0.89
C GLU A 74 6.38 -5.03 -1.42
N SER A 75 7.09 -5.80 -0.59
CA SER A 75 8.33 -6.45 -1.00
C SER A 75 8.12 -7.46 -2.14
N LEU A 76 6.97 -8.16 -2.17
CA LEU A 76 6.62 -9.03 -3.28
C LEU A 76 6.33 -8.24 -4.55
N LEU A 77 5.55 -7.15 -4.49
CA LEU A 77 5.32 -6.30 -5.67
C LEU A 77 6.65 -5.76 -6.21
N LEU A 78 7.46 -5.16 -5.33
CA LEU A 78 8.77 -4.61 -5.66
C LEU A 78 9.68 -5.63 -6.35
N SER A 79 9.69 -6.88 -5.87
CA SER A 79 10.49 -7.95 -6.48
C SER A 79 10.07 -8.31 -7.90
N GLY A 80 8.82 -8.04 -8.28
CA GLY A 80 8.28 -8.31 -9.62
C GLY A 80 8.45 -7.17 -10.61
N ASN A 81 8.75 -5.94 -10.17
CA ASN A 81 8.72 -4.76 -11.05
C ASN A 81 9.65 -4.91 -12.26
N ALA A 82 10.89 -5.36 -12.05
CA ALA A 82 11.87 -5.52 -13.13
C ALA A 82 11.60 -6.72 -14.06
N ALA A 83 10.62 -7.57 -13.74
CA ALA A 83 10.25 -8.71 -14.59
C ALA A 83 9.32 -8.30 -15.75
N GLY A 84 8.76 -7.08 -15.71
CA GLY A 84 7.72 -6.62 -16.63
C GLY A 84 6.31 -7.11 -16.23
N LEU A 85 5.29 -6.51 -16.85
CA LEU A 85 3.87 -6.70 -16.44
C LEU A 85 3.45 -8.18 -16.34
N GLU A 86 3.61 -8.92 -17.42
CA GLU A 86 3.12 -10.31 -17.53
C GLU A 86 3.85 -11.23 -16.55
N ALA A 87 5.18 -11.11 -16.48
CA ALA A 87 5.97 -11.97 -15.60
C ALA A 87 5.83 -11.59 -14.12
N SER A 88 5.41 -10.37 -13.81
CA SER A 88 5.15 -9.91 -12.43
C SER A 88 3.85 -10.47 -11.83
N VAL A 89 2.96 -11.06 -12.63
CA VAL A 89 1.61 -11.48 -12.18
C VAL A 89 1.63 -12.35 -10.91
N PRO A 90 2.51 -13.36 -10.75
CA PRO A 90 2.54 -14.17 -9.53
C PRO A 90 2.90 -13.36 -8.28
N SER A 91 3.93 -12.51 -8.35
CA SER A 91 4.36 -11.70 -7.22
C SER A 91 3.35 -10.57 -6.93
N TYR A 92 2.74 -10.02 -7.98
CA TYR A 92 1.65 -9.06 -7.88
C TYR A 92 0.45 -9.64 -7.14
N ALA A 93 -0.05 -10.82 -7.55
CA ALA A 93 -1.19 -11.48 -6.92
C ALA A 93 -0.95 -11.77 -5.42
N GLY A 94 0.23 -12.29 -5.07
CA GLY A 94 0.64 -12.49 -3.68
C GLY A 94 0.74 -11.17 -2.92
N GLY A 95 1.33 -10.16 -3.55
CA GLY A 95 1.49 -8.82 -3.04
C GLY A 95 0.17 -8.12 -2.67
N ILE A 96 -0.76 -8.03 -3.61
CA ILE A 96 -2.06 -7.39 -3.37
C ILE A 96 -2.93 -8.17 -2.39
N SER A 97 -2.73 -9.48 -2.26
CA SER A 97 -3.38 -10.30 -1.22
C SER A 97 -2.90 -9.90 0.18
N LEU A 98 -1.59 -9.70 0.34
CA LEU A 98 -1.01 -9.23 1.60
C LEU A 98 -1.37 -7.77 1.89
N TRP A 99 -1.43 -6.91 0.87
CA TRP A 99 -1.98 -5.56 1.03
C TRP A 99 -3.43 -5.60 1.53
N ALA A 100 -4.29 -6.43 0.94
CA ALA A 100 -5.68 -6.53 1.37
C ALA A 100 -5.80 -6.96 2.84
N ALA A 101 -5.06 -7.99 3.24
CA ALA A 101 -5.02 -8.44 4.64
C ALA A 101 -4.50 -7.34 5.58
N SER A 102 -3.40 -6.68 5.20
CA SER A 102 -2.82 -5.55 5.93
C SER A 102 -3.85 -4.43 6.16
N LEU A 103 -4.54 -4.00 5.10
CA LEU A 103 -5.52 -2.92 5.16
C LEU A 103 -6.67 -3.25 6.13
N VAL A 104 -7.11 -4.52 6.18
CA VAL A 104 -8.09 -4.98 7.16
C VAL A 104 -7.53 -4.91 8.58
N MET A 105 -6.32 -5.40 8.81
CA MET A 105 -5.68 -5.39 10.13
C MET A 105 -5.46 -3.97 10.66
N VAL A 106 -4.96 -3.06 9.82
CA VAL A 106 -4.78 -1.65 10.17
C VAL A 106 -6.13 -0.96 10.44
N SER A 107 -7.19 -1.39 9.76
CA SER A 107 -8.52 -0.79 9.87
C SER A 107 -9.42 -1.43 10.93
N ALA A 108 -9.09 -2.59 11.49
CA ALA A 108 -9.94 -3.23 12.50
C ALA A 108 -9.96 -2.42 13.82
N PRO A 109 -8.80 -1.98 14.39
CA PRO A 109 -8.78 -1.13 15.58
C PRO A 109 -9.26 0.30 15.32
N LYS A 110 -9.77 0.97 16.36
CA LYS A 110 -10.23 2.38 16.31
C LYS A 110 -9.08 3.39 16.44
N THR A 111 -7.93 3.09 15.83
CA THR A 111 -6.72 3.93 15.88
C THR A 111 -6.79 5.08 14.88
N PHE A 112 -7.28 4.78 13.67
CA PHE A 112 -7.47 5.76 12.61
C PHE A 112 -8.92 6.25 12.56
N ALA A 113 -9.14 7.43 11.98
CA ALA A 113 -10.47 7.99 11.79
C ALA A 113 -11.34 7.07 10.91
N LEU A 114 -12.65 7.09 11.13
CA LEU A 114 -13.59 6.19 10.44
C LEU A 114 -13.45 6.25 8.91
N TRP A 115 -13.34 7.45 8.33
CA TRP A 115 -13.22 7.60 6.88
C TRP A 115 -11.98 6.91 6.30
N MET A 116 -10.83 6.95 7.02
CA MET A 116 -9.57 6.31 6.59
C MET A 116 -9.71 4.79 6.61
N ARG A 117 -10.44 4.27 7.60
CA ARG A 117 -10.74 2.84 7.72
C ARG A 117 -11.67 2.38 6.60
N LEU A 118 -12.65 3.21 6.23
CA LEU A 118 -13.55 2.91 5.12
C LEU A 118 -12.82 2.88 3.77
N THR A 119 -11.94 3.84 3.48
CA THR A 119 -11.15 3.81 2.23
C THR A 119 -10.26 2.58 2.16
N ALA A 120 -9.64 2.20 3.28
CA ALA A 120 -8.80 1.01 3.36
C ALA A 120 -9.60 -0.29 3.15
N VAL A 121 -10.79 -0.38 3.72
CA VAL A 121 -11.69 -1.54 3.53
C VAL A 121 -12.14 -1.65 2.08
N VAL A 122 -12.49 -0.53 1.43
CA VAL A 122 -12.86 -0.55 0.00
C VAL A 122 -11.69 -1.03 -0.85
N ALA A 123 -10.48 -0.49 -0.64
CA ALA A 123 -9.27 -0.95 -1.32
C ALA A 123 -9.02 -2.45 -1.09
N ALA A 124 -9.14 -2.93 0.15
CA ALA A 124 -8.93 -4.33 0.52
C ALA A 124 -9.90 -5.28 -0.22
N VAL A 125 -11.18 -4.90 -0.33
CA VAL A 125 -12.17 -5.68 -1.08
C VAL A 125 -11.81 -5.75 -2.56
N LEU A 126 -11.47 -4.62 -3.18
CA LEU A 126 -11.12 -4.56 -4.60
C LEU A 126 -9.86 -5.39 -4.91
N PHE A 127 -8.84 -5.33 -4.06
CA PHE A 127 -7.63 -6.14 -4.22
C PHE A 127 -7.87 -7.63 -3.95
N THR A 128 -8.72 -7.97 -2.98
CA THR A 128 -9.10 -9.37 -2.72
C THR A 128 -9.82 -9.99 -3.91
N VAL A 129 -10.77 -9.25 -4.51
CA VAL A 129 -11.45 -9.71 -5.73
C VAL A 129 -10.45 -9.86 -6.88
N SER A 130 -9.55 -8.88 -7.07
CA SER A 130 -8.54 -8.93 -8.14
C SER A 130 -7.59 -10.12 -7.98
N ALA A 131 -7.08 -10.37 -6.77
CA ALA A 131 -6.25 -11.52 -6.46
C ALA A 131 -7.00 -12.83 -6.72
N GLY A 132 -8.26 -12.93 -6.27
CA GLY A 132 -9.11 -14.09 -6.50
C GLY A 132 -9.31 -14.37 -8.00
N MET A 133 -9.53 -13.33 -8.80
CA MET A 133 -9.65 -13.45 -10.26
C MET A 133 -8.36 -13.97 -10.89
N ILE A 134 -7.19 -13.44 -10.51
CA ILE A 134 -5.88 -13.90 -11.01
C ILE A 134 -5.67 -15.38 -10.65
N LEU A 135 -5.93 -15.75 -9.39
CA LEU A 135 -5.80 -17.15 -8.93
C LEU A 135 -6.77 -18.09 -9.62
N TRP A 136 -7.90 -17.59 -10.12
CA TRP A 136 -8.87 -18.33 -10.92
C TRP A 136 -8.60 -18.29 -12.44
N GLY A 137 -7.43 -17.78 -12.84
CA GLY A 137 -6.96 -17.80 -14.23
C GLY A 137 -7.39 -16.61 -15.08
N ALA A 138 -7.96 -15.55 -14.49
CA ALA A 138 -8.21 -14.32 -15.23
C ALA A 138 -6.87 -13.62 -15.56
N PRO A 139 -6.66 -13.17 -16.80
CA PRO A 139 -5.41 -12.52 -17.24
C PRO A 139 -5.37 -11.05 -16.81
N LEU A 140 -5.52 -10.79 -15.51
CA LEU A 140 -5.44 -9.43 -14.98
C LEU A 140 -3.98 -9.03 -14.76
N LEU A 141 -3.64 -7.86 -15.28
CA LEU A 141 -2.38 -7.17 -15.06
C LEU A 141 -2.57 -6.06 -14.01
N PRO A 142 -1.49 -5.57 -13.39
CA PRO A 142 -1.58 -4.45 -12.46
C PRO A 142 -2.24 -3.19 -13.06
N THR A 143 -2.22 -3.03 -14.39
CA THR A 143 -2.83 -1.91 -15.10
C THR A 143 -4.21 -2.23 -15.70
N SER A 144 -4.78 -3.41 -15.44
CA SER A 144 -6.08 -3.80 -15.98
C SER A 144 -7.23 -2.95 -15.42
N SER A 145 -8.19 -2.64 -16.29
CA SER A 145 -9.39 -1.88 -15.97
C SER A 145 -10.65 -2.75 -16.11
N PRO A 146 -11.62 -2.68 -15.18
CA PRO A 146 -11.66 -1.78 -14.02
C PRO A 146 -10.85 -2.29 -12.82
N LEU A 147 -10.62 -3.60 -12.72
CA LEU A 147 -9.83 -4.23 -11.66
C LEU A 147 -8.49 -4.68 -12.23
N PRO A 148 -7.37 -4.43 -11.53
CA PRO A 148 -7.26 -3.90 -10.15
C PRO A 148 -7.23 -2.36 -10.05
N VAL A 149 -7.19 -1.63 -11.16
CA VAL A 149 -6.92 -0.18 -11.19
C VAL A 149 -7.85 0.65 -10.28
N ALA A 150 -9.11 0.27 -10.16
CA ALA A 150 -10.07 0.95 -9.28
C ALA A 150 -9.68 0.94 -7.79
N GLY A 151 -8.83 0.00 -7.35
CA GLY A 151 -8.37 -0.10 -5.96
C GLY A 151 -7.33 0.96 -5.57
N TYR A 152 -6.46 1.37 -6.49
CA TYR A 152 -5.34 2.26 -6.19
C TYR A 152 -5.75 3.64 -5.67
N PRO A 153 -6.78 4.32 -6.20
CA PRO A 153 -7.24 5.59 -5.63
C PRO A 153 -7.66 5.46 -4.16
N PHE A 154 -8.31 4.37 -3.76
CA PHE A 154 -8.70 4.15 -2.37
C PHE A 154 -7.50 3.83 -1.47
N LEU A 155 -6.50 3.13 -2.01
CA LEU A 155 -5.22 2.91 -1.32
C LEU A 155 -4.50 4.25 -1.08
N VAL A 156 -4.41 5.11 -2.09
CA VAL A 156 -3.77 6.43 -1.94
C VAL A 156 -4.55 7.35 -1.01
N LEU A 157 -5.89 7.35 -1.05
CA LEU A 157 -6.70 8.06 -0.06
C LEU A 157 -6.44 7.58 1.37
N THR A 158 -6.17 6.28 1.53
CA THR A 158 -5.78 5.69 2.82
C THR A 158 -4.41 6.21 3.26
N PHE A 159 -3.43 6.27 2.36
CA PHE A 159 -2.12 6.86 2.64
C PHE A 159 -2.22 8.34 3.04
N ILE A 160 -3.06 9.12 2.36
CA ILE A 160 -3.34 10.52 2.73
C ILE A 160 -3.88 10.60 4.15
N GLY A 161 -4.77 9.68 4.53
CA GLY A 161 -5.28 9.58 5.91
C GLY A 161 -4.21 9.25 6.94
N TRP A 162 -3.31 8.33 6.61
CA TRP A 162 -2.18 8.01 7.47
C TRP A 162 -1.21 9.18 7.61
N ILE A 163 -0.82 9.84 6.51
CA ILE A 163 0.00 11.05 6.50
C ILE A 163 -0.61 12.13 7.39
N TRP A 164 -1.91 12.40 7.21
CA TRP A 164 -2.64 13.34 8.05
C TRP A 164 -2.52 12.98 9.53
N THR A 165 -2.64 11.70 9.88
CA THR A 165 -2.53 11.22 11.27
C THR A 165 -1.13 11.41 11.84
N LEU A 166 -0.08 11.26 11.03
CA LEU A 166 1.32 11.46 11.44
C LEU A 166 1.68 12.94 11.65
N LEU A 167 1.11 13.81 10.82
CA LEU A 167 1.45 15.24 10.80
C LEU A 167 0.53 16.11 11.65
N LYS A 168 -0.62 15.59 12.07
CA LYS A 168 -1.53 16.34 12.93
C LYS A 168 -0.85 16.67 14.26
N PRO A 169 -0.75 17.95 14.65
CA PRO A 169 -0.25 18.32 15.97
C PRO A 169 -1.12 17.66 17.03
N GLY A 170 -0.51 16.92 17.96
CA GLY A 170 -1.23 16.34 19.09
C GLY A 170 -1.98 17.43 19.86
N ARG A 171 -3.27 17.20 20.12
CA ARG A 171 -4.08 17.99 21.06
C ARG A 171 -3.41 18.01 22.43
#